data_AF-A0A976Q3H7-F1
#
_entry.id   AF-A0A976Q3H7-F1
#
_cell.length_a   1.000
_cell.length_b   1.000
_cell.length_c   1.000
_cell.angle_alpha   90.00
_cell.angle_beta   90.00
_cell.angle_gamma   90.00
#
_symmetry.space_group_name_H-M   'P 1'
#
loop_
_entity.id
_entity.type
_entity.pdbx_description
1 polymer ?
#
loop_
_entity_poly.entity_id
_entity_poly.type
_entity_poly.pdbx_seq_one_letter_code
_entity_poly.pdbx_strand_id
1 'polypeptide(L)'
;MHRLRLVSTLVLSFVTSTVSACESENTPSSEASESQTANPESQTANPEPHAFLGGDVDLADACAIEGAQRVGFIARLVDCIDLSGPCTIPTNPYLEFEGDDIDCPASGNESMIVEVDREGRFQAEAVVHLEDGGTTASCYGSEDANGQVPIDEVALDERAEVETELLADEPCPEPTR
;
A
#
# COMPACT_ATOMS: atom_id res chain seq x y z
N MET A 1 -1.32 12.40 58.37
CA MET A 1 -2.20 11.23 58.17
C MET A 1 -1.97 10.69 56.77
N HIS A 2 -2.16 9.38 56.57
CA HIS A 2 -2.18 8.65 55.30
C HIS A 2 -0.92 8.63 54.39
N ARG A 3 -0.54 7.38 54.06
CA ARG A 3 0.35 6.98 52.95
C ARG A 3 -0.49 7.02 51.64
N LEU A 4 0.05 6.84 50.43
CA LEU A 4 0.55 5.57 49.89
C LEU A 4 1.43 5.78 48.65
N ARG A 5 2.32 4.81 48.40
CA ARG A 5 2.99 4.62 47.11
C ARG A 5 2.06 3.82 46.18
N LEU A 6 2.17 4.02 44.87
CA LEU A 6 1.89 2.95 43.91
C LEU A 6 3.13 2.71 43.05
N VAL A 7 3.52 1.43 42.99
CA VAL A 7 4.50 0.88 42.07
C VAL A 7 3.68 0.14 41.03
N SER A 8 3.83 0.49 39.74
CA SER A 8 3.17 -0.25 38.67
C SER A 8 4.13 -1.33 38.16
N THR A 9 3.70 -2.58 38.24
CA THR A 9 4.54 -3.75 37.93
C THR A 9 4.23 -4.22 36.52
N LEU A 10 5.26 -4.28 35.67
CA LEU A 10 5.19 -4.85 34.33
C LEU A 10 4.95 -6.37 34.41
N VAL A 11 4.02 -6.91 33.63
CA VAL A 11 3.76 -8.36 33.54
C VAL A 11 4.05 -8.84 32.12
N LEU A 12 5.10 -9.62 31.96
CA LEU A 12 5.36 -10.38 30.72
C LEU A 12 4.59 -11.70 30.79
N SER A 13 3.87 -12.03 29.72
CA SER A 13 3.26 -13.34 29.51
C SER A 13 3.94 -14.06 28.36
N PHE A 14 4.65 -15.15 28.66
CA PHE A 14 5.17 -16.08 27.66
C PHE A 14 4.06 -17.09 27.30
N VAL A 15 3.90 -17.40 26.01
CA VAL A 15 3.00 -18.48 25.54
C VAL A 15 3.85 -19.67 25.10
N THR A 16 3.61 -20.82 25.72
CA THR A 16 4.37 -22.07 25.49
C THR A 16 3.72 -22.93 24.41
N SER A 17 4.51 -23.41 23.46
CA SER A 17 4.07 -24.37 22.45
C SER A 17 3.93 -25.78 23.04
N THR A 18 2.85 -26.49 22.70
CA THR A 18 2.72 -27.93 22.94
C THR A 18 2.54 -28.68 21.63
N VAL A 19 3.54 -29.47 21.25
CA VAL A 19 3.44 -30.52 20.24
C VAL A 19 2.56 -31.66 20.76
N SER A 20 1.54 -32.05 19.99
CA SER A 20 0.79 -33.29 20.21
C SER A 20 0.97 -34.17 18.98
N ALA A 21 1.51 -35.36 19.17
CA ALA A 21 1.55 -36.39 18.14
C ALA A 21 0.17 -37.02 17.96
N CYS A 22 -0.19 -37.35 16.71
CA CYS A 22 -1.29 -38.27 16.41
C CYS A 22 -0.76 -39.44 15.57
N GLU A 23 -1.24 -40.63 15.89
CA GLU A 23 -0.82 -41.91 15.30
C GLU A 23 -1.26 -42.09 13.85
N SER A 24 -0.61 -43.03 13.15
CA SER A 24 -0.96 -43.45 11.79
C SER A 24 -1.84 -44.70 11.79
N GLU A 25 -2.93 -44.69 11.02
CA GLU A 25 -3.71 -45.88 10.64
C GLU A 25 -3.99 -45.90 9.12
N ASN A 26 -4.40 -47.05 8.57
CA ASN A 26 -4.23 -47.43 7.15
C ASN A 26 -5.47 -48.25 6.64
N THR A 27 -5.81 -48.37 5.34
CA THR A 27 -5.00 -48.07 4.14
C THR A 27 -5.66 -47.17 3.08
N PRO A 28 -6.38 -47.63 2.02
CA PRO A 28 -6.09 -47.07 0.69
C PRO A 28 -7.28 -46.50 -0.10
N SER A 29 -7.00 -45.54 -0.98
CA SER A 29 -7.47 -45.63 -2.38
C SER A 29 -6.64 -44.73 -3.29
N SER A 30 -6.35 -45.20 -4.50
CA SER A 30 -5.63 -44.43 -5.52
C SER A 30 -6.62 -43.78 -6.48
N GLU A 31 -6.61 -42.46 -6.58
CA GLU A 31 -6.83 -41.76 -7.85
C GLU A 31 -5.75 -40.70 -8.02
N ALA A 32 -5.09 -40.73 -9.17
CA ALA A 32 -4.10 -39.72 -9.52
C ALA A 32 -4.81 -38.53 -10.14
N SER A 33 -4.45 -37.32 -9.71
CA SER A 33 -4.56 -36.13 -10.55
C SER A 33 -3.40 -35.21 -10.24
N GLU A 34 -2.59 -35.01 -11.27
CA GLU A 34 -1.47 -34.10 -11.26
C GLU A 34 -1.97 -32.66 -11.19
N SER A 35 -1.36 -31.84 -10.34
CA SER A 35 -0.95 -30.47 -10.69
C SER A 35 0.01 -29.97 -9.61
N GLN A 36 1.30 -29.99 -9.96
CA GLN A 36 2.30 -29.18 -9.26
C GLN A 36 2.12 -27.71 -9.70
N THR A 37 2.71 -26.80 -8.92
CA THR A 37 2.94 -25.39 -9.31
C THR A 37 1.71 -24.47 -9.23
N ALA A 38 1.49 -23.91 -8.05
CA ALA A 38 1.54 -22.45 -7.94
C ALA A 38 2.84 -22.12 -7.20
N ASN A 39 3.84 -21.65 -7.96
CA ASN A 39 5.04 -21.06 -7.36
C ASN A 39 4.57 -19.73 -6.76
N PRO A 40 4.73 -19.45 -5.46
CA PRO A 40 4.52 -18.08 -4.99
C PRO A 40 5.52 -17.23 -5.76
N GLU A 41 5.02 -16.24 -6.49
CA GLU A 41 5.86 -15.32 -7.24
C GLU A 41 6.76 -14.65 -6.22
N SER A 42 8.03 -15.06 -6.22
CA SER A 42 9.04 -14.44 -5.39
C SER A 42 9.28 -13.09 -6.01
N GLN A 43 8.50 -12.10 -5.55
CA GLN A 43 8.83 -10.69 -5.66
C GLN A 43 10.33 -10.60 -5.40
N THR A 44 11.09 -10.26 -6.44
CA THR A 44 12.54 -10.26 -6.36
C THR A 44 12.89 -9.03 -5.56
N ALA A 45 12.96 -9.19 -4.24
CA ALA A 45 13.03 -8.10 -3.27
C ALA A 45 14.01 -7.05 -3.74
N ASN A 46 13.51 -5.85 -4.04
CA ASN A 46 14.32 -4.79 -4.63
C ASN A 46 15.49 -4.50 -3.67
N PRO A 47 16.75 -4.73 -4.09
CA PRO A 47 17.90 -4.56 -3.21
C PRO A 47 18.18 -3.09 -2.93
N GLU A 48 17.67 -2.17 -3.76
CA GLU A 48 17.82 -0.73 -3.61
C GLU A 48 16.85 -0.20 -2.53
N PRO A 49 17.18 0.91 -1.82
CA PRO A 49 16.28 1.54 -0.85
C PRO A 49 14.98 2.00 -1.51
N HIS A 50 13.86 1.78 -0.82
CA HIS A 50 12.51 2.11 -1.29
C HIS A 50 11.56 2.21 -0.10
N ALA A 51 10.43 2.89 -0.28
CA ALA A 51 9.32 2.91 0.67
C ALA A 51 8.03 2.50 -0.05
N PHE A 52 7.02 2.08 0.71
CA PHE A 52 5.71 1.71 0.18
C PHE A 52 4.65 2.73 0.64
N LEU A 53 3.88 3.25 -0.30
CA LEU A 53 2.67 4.02 -0.03
C LEU A 53 1.48 3.07 -0.24
N GLY A 54 0.62 2.89 0.78
CA GLY A 54 -0.52 1.97 0.71
C GLY A 54 -1.84 2.63 1.03
N GLY A 55 -2.93 2.17 0.43
CA GLY A 55 -4.28 2.66 0.70
C GLY A 55 -5.35 1.57 0.52
N ASP A 56 -6.39 1.60 1.37
CA ASP A 56 -7.55 0.72 1.20
C ASP A 56 -8.49 1.27 0.10
N VAL A 57 -8.69 0.50 -0.96
CA VAL A 57 -9.52 0.87 -2.11
C VAL A 57 -10.81 0.06 -2.11
N ASP A 58 -11.97 0.74 -2.08
CA ASP A 58 -13.27 0.08 -2.27
C ASP A 58 -13.49 -0.22 -3.76
N LEU A 59 -13.11 -1.42 -4.15
CA LEU A 59 -13.25 -1.94 -5.50
C LEU A 59 -14.72 -2.09 -5.92
N ALA A 60 -15.67 -2.19 -4.97
CA ALA A 60 -17.08 -2.26 -5.31
C ALA A 60 -17.64 -0.91 -5.80
N ASP A 61 -17.09 0.21 -5.34
CA ASP A 61 -17.41 1.54 -5.87
C ASP A 61 -16.58 1.85 -7.12
N ALA A 62 -15.25 1.64 -7.07
CA ALA A 62 -14.36 1.92 -8.19
C ALA A 62 -14.72 1.15 -9.48
N CYS A 63 -15.04 -0.15 -9.39
CA CYS A 63 -15.50 -0.94 -10.54
C CYS A 63 -17.01 -0.78 -10.85
N ALA A 64 -17.77 0.02 -10.11
CA ALA A 64 -19.16 0.34 -10.46
C ALA A 64 -19.29 1.50 -11.46
N ILE A 65 -18.20 2.22 -11.74
CA ILE A 65 -18.14 3.28 -12.75
C ILE A 65 -18.42 2.68 -14.13
N GLU A 66 -19.30 3.32 -14.91
CA GLU A 66 -19.68 2.84 -16.25
C GLU A 66 -18.44 2.80 -17.18
N GLY A 67 -18.13 1.60 -17.69
CA GLY A 67 -16.97 1.37 -18.56
C GLY A 67 -15.64 1.13 -17.83
N ALA A 68 -15.62 1.02 -16.49
CA ALA A 68 -14.42 0.65 -15.75
C ALA A 68 -13.85 -0.71 -16.20
N GLN A 69 -12.58 -0.72 -16.59
CA GLN A 69 -11.85 -1.94 -16.98
C GLN A 69 -10.81 -2.36 -15.95
N ARG A 70 -10.22 -1.40 -15.22
CA ARG A 70 -9.11 -1.63 -14.29
C ARG A 70 -9.03 -0.52 -13.25
N VAL A 71 -8.65 -0.87 -12.04
CA VAL A 71 -8.24 0.06 -10.98
C VAL A 71 -6.74 -0.14 -10.75
N GLY A 72 -5.94 0.93 -10.78
CA GLY A 72 -4.52 0.91 -10.43
C GLY A 72 -4.24 1.88 -9.29
N PHE A 73 -3.22 1.60 -8.47
CA PHE A 73 -2.76 2.53 -7.44
C PHE A 73 -1.42 3.14 -7.87
N ILE A 74 -1.34 4.48 -7.90
CA ILE A 74 -0.15 5.21 -8.36
C ILE A 74 0.33 6.21 -7.32
N ALA A 75 1.60 6.59 -7.40
CA ALA A 75 2.14 7.73 -6.66
C ALA A 75 2.86 8.71 -7.59
N ARG A 76 2.59 10.01 -7.43
CA ARG A 76 3.27 11.09 -8.16
C ARG A 76 4.15 11.91 -7.23
N LEU A 77 5.41 12.12 -7.61
CA LEU A 77 6.32 13.04 -6.92
C LEU A 77 5.93 14.49 -7.22
N VAL A 78 5.40 15.21 -6.23
CA VAL A 78 4.80 16.55 -6.42
C VAL A 78 5.56 17.69 -5.75
N ASP A 79 6.25 17.45 -4.64
CA ASP A 79 7.14 18.42 -3.98
C ASP A 79 8.41 17.74 -3.42
N CYS A 80 9.42 18.50 -3.00
CA CYS A 80 10.63 17.96 -2.38
C CYS A 80 10.47 17.78 -0.86
N ILE A 81 11.25 16.87 -0.28
CA ILE A 81 11.28 16.68 1.17
C ILE A 81 11.92 17.89 1.88
N ASP A 82 13.01 18.42 1.32
CA ASP A 82 13.69 19.64 1.79
C ASP A 82 13.57 20.77 0.75
N LEU A 83 13.13 21.94 1.23
CA LEU A 83 12.97 23.18 0.47
C LEU A 83 14.15 24.15 0.68
N SER A 84 15.19 23.77 1.42
CA SER A 84 16.37 24.61 1.70
C SER A 84 17.32 24.77 0.51
N GLY A 85 17.23 23.87 -0.48
CA GLY A 85 18.03 23.85 -1.70
C GLY A 85 17.21 23.97 -2.99
N PRO A 86 17.88 24.01 -4.17
CA PRO A 86 17.20 24.05 -5.46
C PRO A 86 16.55 22.69 -5.80
N CYS A 87 15.33 22.51 -5.31
CA CYS A 87 14.43 21.42 -5.70
C CYS A 87 14.15 21.45 -7.21
N THR A 88 14.32 20.33 -7.91
CA THR A 88 13.95 20.18 -9.33
C THR A 88 13.10 18.93 -9.51
N ILE A 89 11.81 19.14 -9.75
CA ILE A 89 10.83 18.08 -9.97
C ILE A 89 10.41 18.13 -11.44
N PRO A 90 10.40 16.99 -12.16
CA PRO A 90 9.74 16.92 -13.46
C PRO A 90 8.23 17.14 -13.24
N THR A 91 7.63 18.12 -13.92
CA THR A 91 6.20 18.45 -13.78
C THR A 91 5.49 18.51 -15.14
N ASN A 92 6.04 17.85 -16.16
CA ASN A 92 5.40 17.64 -17.46
C ASN A 92 6.06 16.46 -18.23
N PRO A 93 5.63 15.21 -18.01
CA PRO A 93 4.70 14.78 -16.95
C PRO A 93 5.35 14.90 -15.57
N TYR A 94 4.56 14.70 -14.52
CA TYR A 94 5.12 14.41 -13.19
C TYR A 94 5.91 13.09 -13.23
N LEU A 95 6.86 12.90 -12.31
CA LEU A 95 7.41 11.57 -12.10
C LEU A 95 6.36 10.73 -11.36
N GLU A 96 5.99 9.63 -11.98
CA GLU A 96 4.91 8.73 -11.55
C GLU A 96 5.48 7.33 -11.32
N PHE A 97 4.94 6.67 -10.32
CA PHE A 97 5.23 5.30 -9.91
C PHE A 97 3.92 4.51 -10.00
N GLU A 98 3.97 3.39 -10.70
CA GLU A 98 2.84 2.46 -10.85
C GLU A 98 2.97 1.36 -9.78
N GLY A 99 1.90 1.12 -9.03
CA GLY A 99 1.80 0.08 -8.01
C GLY A 99 0.92 -1.08 -8.45
N ASP A 100 0.13 -1.61 -7.52
CA ASP A 100 -0.81 -2.70 -7.79
C ASP A 100 -1.88 -2.31 -8.83
N ASP A 101 -2.33 -3.30 -9.61
CA ASP A 101 -3.44 -3.17 -10.55
C ASP A 101 -4.44 -4.33 -10.47
N ILE A 102 -5.73 -4.03 -10.61
CA ILE A 102 -6.84 -4.96 -10.46
C ILE A 102 -7.84 -4.76 -11.61
N ASP A 103 -8.06 -5.80 -12.40
CA ASP A 103 -9.05 -5.78 -13.49
C ASP A 103 -10.49 -5.84 -12.94
N CYS A 104 -11.38 -5.04 -13.53
CA CYS A 104 -12.81 -5.04 -13.22
C CYS A 104 -13.56 -6.14 -14.00
N PRO A 105 -14.67 -6.70 -13.47
CA PRO A 105 -15.32 -6.34 -12.21
C PRO A 105 -14.68 -7.01 -10.99
N ALA A 106 -14.35 -6.19 -9.99
CA ALA A 106 -13.93 -6.60 -8.66
C ALA A 106 -14.92 -6.07 -7.60
N SER A 107 -14.74 -6.49 -6.34
CA SER A 107 -15.62 -6.06 -5.23
C SER A 107 -14.98 -6.34 -3.87
N GLY A 108 -15.21 -5.47 -2.90
CA GLY A 108 -14.61 -5.53 -1.57
C GLY A 108 -13.64 -4.37 -1.37
N ASN A 109 -12.98 -4.35 -0.21
CA ASN A 109 -11.88 -3.42 0.04
C ASN A 109 -10.57 -4.22 -0.12
N GLU A 110 -9.63 -3.69 -0.90
CA GLU A 110 -8.30 -4.27 -1.09
C GLU A 110 -7.25 -3.22 -0.70
N SER A 111 -6.20 -3.68 -0.01
CA SER A 111 -5.08 -2.81 0.34
C SER A 111 -4.11 -2.79 -0.85
N MET A 112 -4.08 -1.69 -1.58
CA MET A 112 -3.22 -1.51 -2.76
C MET A 112 -1.98 -0.70 -2.38
N ILE A 113 -0.82 -1.10 -2.87
CA ILE A 113 0.47 -0.46 -2.59
C ILE A 113 1.18 0.03 -3.85
N VAL A 114 2.05 1.02 -3.69
CA VAL A 114 3.00 1.50 -4.70
C VAL A 114 4.38 1.72 -4.08
N GLU A 115 5.42 1.21 -4.74
CA GLU A 115 6.82 1.34 -4.34
C GLU A 115 7.41 2.66 -4.88
N VAL A 116 8.11 3.41 -4.03
CA VAL A 116 8.84 4.63 -4.40
C VAL A 116 10.32 4.54 -3.99
N ASP A 117 11.22 4.91 -4.90
CA ASP A 117 12.67 4.67 -4.80
C ASP A 117 13.49 5.89 -4.32
N ARG A 118 12.81 6.95 -3.88
CA ARG A 118 13.42 8.28 -3.72
C ARG A 118 12.70 9.19 -2.73
N GLU A 119 13.46 10.15 -2.21
CA GLU A 119 12.96 11.18 -1.30
C GLU A 119 12.05 12.18 -2.02
N GLY A 120 11.05 12.68 -1.30
CA GLY A 120 10.11 13.67 -1.82
C GLY A 120 8.81 13.78 -1.02
N ARG A 121 7.86 14.50 -1.61
CA ARG A 121 6.46 14.54 -1.20
C ARG A 121 5.62 13.99 -2.33
N PHE A 122 4.85 12.96 -2.03
CA PHE A 122 4.10 12.18 -3.00
C PHE A 122 2.60 12.40 -2.82
N GLN A 123 1.85 12.40 -3.91
CA GLN A 123 0.39 12.23 -3.88
C GLN A 123 0.08 10.82 -4.39
N ALA A 124 -0.72 10.05 -3.64
CA ALA A 124 -1.18 8.74 -4.07
C ALA A 124 -2.60 8.85 -4.66
N GLU A 125 -2.90 8.05 -5.69
CA GLU A 125 -4.23 8.01 -6.29
C GLU A 125 -4.63 6.57 -6.65
N ALA A 126 -5.89 6.23 -6.39
CA ALA A 126 -6.54 5.10 -7.04
C ALA A 126 -7.12 5.59 -8.37
N VAL A 127 -6.63 5.06 -9.49
CA VAL A 127 -6.99 5.46 -10.86
C VAL A 127 -7.81 4.36 -11.52
N VAL A 128 -9.04 4.69 -11.90
CA VAL A 128 -9.93 3.82 -12.67
C VAL A 128 -9.77 4.13 -14.16
N HIS A 129 -9.34 3.13 -14.93
CA HIS A 129 -9.22 3.18 -16.38
C HIS A 129 -10.52 2.75 -17.05
N LEU A 130 -10.97 3.54 -18.03
CA LEU A 130 -12.25 3.36 -18.73
C LEU A 130 -12.06 2.80 -20.15
N GLU A 131 -13.08 2.12 -20.68
CA GLU A 131 -13.07 1.51 -22.02
C GLU A 131 -12.81 2.51 -23.17
N ASP A 132 -13.18 3.77 -23.00
CA ASP A 132 -12.94 4.83 -23.99
C ASP A 132 -11.52 5.41 -23.93
N GLY A 133 -10.68 4.92 -23.01
CA GLY A 133 -9.33 5.42 -22.72
C GLY A 133 -9.29 6.61 -21.76
N GLY A 134 -10.44 7.00 -21.19
CA GLY A 134 -10.49 7.96 -20.09
C GLY A 134 -10.01 7.38 -18.77
N THR A 135 -9.82 8.26 -17.78
CA THR A 135 -9.54 7.88 -16.39
C THR A 135 -10.35 8.74 -15.42
N THR A 136 -10.68 8.14 -14.27
CA THR A 136 -11.14 8.80 -13.05
C THR A 136 -10.12 8.51 -11.94
N ALA A 137 -9.90 9.43 -11.01
CA ALA A 137 -8.98 9.23 -9.90
C ALA A 137 -9.57 9.72 -8.58
N SER A 138 -9.27 9.00 -7.50
CA SER A 138 -9.59 9.37 -6.11
C SER A 138 -8.30 9.59 -5.32
N CYS A 139 -8.23 10.65 -4.51
CA CYS A 139 -6.99 11.06 -3.84
C CYS A 139 -6.75 10.36 -2.50
N TYR A 140 -5.54 9.82 -2.34
CA TYR A 140 -5.06 9.18 -1.12
C TYR A 140 -3.87 9.94 -0.53
N GLY A 141 -3.86 10.14 0.78
CA GLY A 141 -2.75 10.79 1.47
C GLY A 141 -3.07 11.18 2.90
N SER A 142 -2.54 12.32 3.33
CA SER A 142 -2.79 12.91 4.65
C SER A 142 -3.60 14.22 4.53
N GLU A 143 -4.69 14.34 5.31
CA GLU A 143 -5.51 15.56 5.40
C GLU A 143 -4.66 16.79 5.76
N ASP A 144 -3.74 16.65 6.74
CA ASP A 144 -2.91 17.73 7.27
C ASP A 144 -1.92 18.32 6.24
N ALA A 145 -1.71 17.63 5.11
CA ALA A 145 -0.69 17.95 4.11
C ALA A 145 -1.25 18.14 2.68
N ASN A 146 -2.57 18.37 2.53
CA ASN A 146 -3.25 18.46 1.22
C ASN A 146 -3.00 17.21 0.33
N GLY A 147 -3.06 16.01 0.92
CA GLY A 147 -2.79 14.76 0.21
C GLY A 147 -1.33 14.45 -0.07
N GLN A 148 -0.39 15.26 0.42
CA GLN A 148 1.03 14.99 0.27
C GLN A 148 1.58 14.10 1.39
N VAL A 149 2.23 13.00 1.01
CA VAL A 149 2.90 12.06 1.91
C VAL A 149 4.42 12.29 1.83
N PRO A 150 5.10 12.68 2.93
CA PRO A 150 6.54 12.87 2.94
C PRO A 150 7.28 11.53 3.03
N ILE A 151 8.24 11.31 2.14
CA ILE A 151 9.20 10.19 2.17
C ILE A 151 10.60 10.79 2.24
N ASP A 152 11.36 10.42 3.27
CA ASP A 152 12.73 10.86 3.52
C ASP A 152 13.74 9.69 3.43
N GLU A 153 15.03 9.98 3.56
CA GLU A 153 16.12 8.98 3.57
C GLU A 153 15.86 7.83 4.56
N VAL A 154 15.26 8.11 5.73
CA VAL A 154 14.98 7.09 6.75
C VAL A 154 13.87 6.15 6.29
N ALA A 155 12.79 6.69 5.72
CA ALA A 155 11.69 5.89 5.18
C ALA A 155 12.16 4.90 4.09
N LEU A 156 13.10 5.33 3.23
CA LEU A 156 13.67 4.48 2.17
C LEU A 156 14.63 3.40 2.70
N ASP A 157 15.49 3.75 3.66
CA ASP A 157 16.45 2.83 4.27
C ASP A 157 15.76 1.76 5.13
N GLU A 158 14.71 2.14 5.87
CA GLU A 158 13.94 1.23 6.72
C GLU A 158 12.89 0.40 5.95
N ARG A 159 12.64 0.71 4.67
CA ARG A 159 11.51 0.17 3.88
C ARG A 159 10.16 0.40 4.55
N ALA A 160 9.91 1.65 4.89
CA ALA A 160 8.69 2.05 5.59
C ALA A 160 7.44 1.76 4.73
N GLU A 161 6.48 1.09 5.35
CA GLU A 161 5.10 1.00 4.87
C GLU A 161 4.33 2.21 5.44
N VAL A 162 3.82 3.07 4.57
CA VAL A 162 3.10 4.29 4.93
C VAL A 162 1.66 4.18 4.46
N GLU A 163 0.76 3.95 5.42
CA GLU A 163 -0.68 3.93 5.19
C GLU A 163 -1.19 5.34 4.84
N THR A 164 -2.10 5.41 3.86
CA THR A 164 -2.71 6.64 3.34
C THR A 164 -4.22 6.51 3.36
N GLU A 165 -4.91 7.60 3.65
CA GLU A 165 -6.36 7.62 3.79
C GLU A 165 -7.00 8.25 2.55
N LEU A 166 -8.18 7.76 2.15
CA LEU A 166 -9.00 8.37 1.10
C LEU A 166 -9.46 9.76 1.58
N LEU A 167 -9.03 10.81 0.87
CA LEU A 167 -9.32 12.20 1.24
C LEU A 167 -10.58 12.73 0.56
N ALA A 168 -10.80 12.32 -0.69
CA ALA A 168 -11.97 12.67 -1.49
C ALA A 168 -12.12 11.71 -2.67
N ASP A 169 -13.36 11.51 -3.12
CA ASP A 169 -13.72 10.90 -4.40
C ASP A 169 -13.47 11.86 -5.60
N GLU A 170 -12.44 12.69 -5.48
CA GLU A 170 -11.96 13.66 -6.46
C GLU A 170 -10.43 13.48 -6.63
N PRO A 171 -9.85 13.84 -7.78
CA PRO A 171 -8.41 13.74 -8.01
C PRO A 171 -7.63 14.61 -7.03
N CYS A 172 -6.36 14.28 -6.80
CA CYS A 172 -5.55 15.01 -5.84
C CYS A 172 -5.41 16.50 -6.20
N PRO A 173 -5.35 17.40 -5.19
CA PRO A 173 -5.26 18.83 -5.44
C PRO A 173 -3.95 19.18 -6.17
N GLU A 174 -4.07 20.00 -7.21
CA GLU A 174 -2.93 20.48 -8.01
C GLU A 174 -1.80 21.03 -7.12
N PRO A 175 -0.53 20.60 -7.32
CA PRO A 175 0.58 21.00 -6.46
C PRO A 175 0.84 22.52 -6.48
N THR A 176 0.71 23.16 -5.32
CA THR A 176 1.00 24.60 -5.16
C THR A 176 2.50 24.85 -5.03
N ARG A 177 3.11 25.40 -6.09
CA ARG A 177 4.48 25.96 -6.10
C ARG A 177 4.58 27.34 -5.43
#